data_AF-A0A7W9H4W7-F1
#
_entry.id   AF-A0A7W9H4W7-F1
#
_cell.length_a   1.000
_cell.length_b   1.000
_cell.length_c   1.000
_cell.angle_alpha   90.00
_cell.angle_beta   90.00
_cell.angle_gamma   90.00
#
_symmetry.space_group_name_H-M   'P 1'
#
loop_
_entity.id
_entity.type
_entity.pdbx_description
1 polymer ?
#
loop_
_entity_poly.entity_id
_entity_poly.type
_entity_poly.pdbx_seq_one_letter_code
_entity_poly.pdbx_strand_id
1 'polypeptide(L)'
;MIRAERAALAVDLADVTDEQWKTPSLCTGLTVREVLAHLTAGASLNAVRWMAGVVRCRFDFDKQVAMRLYGQLGTTPAETLERFRRVVPSTTKPPLPAIAMLGEAIVHGEDIRRPLGIRRDYPGEVVTQVAAYYQSSDLVVLAKGRIDGLKLVADDGPFTTGSGPLVSGPTLALVMAMTGRATYCDELEGDGVEVLRSRCATV
;
A
#
# COMPACT_ATOMS: atom_id res chain seq x y z
N MET A 1 14.89 -4.23 1.82
CA MET A 1 13.74 -3.57 1.17
C MET A 1 12.58 -3.42 2.14
N ILE A 2 11.76 -4.45 2.44
CA ILE A 2 10.56 -4.30 3.33
C ILE A 2 10.87 -3.60 4.67
N ARG A 3 11.90 -4.07 5.39
CA ARG A 3 12.33 -3.45 6.67
C ARG A 3 12.75 -1.99 6.51
N ALA A 4 13.40 -1.66 5.39
CA ALA A 4 13.84 -0.30 5.11
C ALA A 4 12.64 0.61 4.86
N GLU A 5 11.63 0.18 4.11
CA GLU A 5 10.41 0.98 3.90
C GLU A 5 9.60 1.15 5.18
N ARG A 6 9.52 0.12 6.02
CA ARG A 6 8.92 0.25 7.36
C ARG A 6 9.70 1.22 8.26
N ALA A 7 11.02 1.14 8.25
CA ALA A 7 11.86 2.03 9.03
C ALA A 7 11.72 3.49 8.56
N ALA A 8 11.73 3.72 7.25
CA ALA A 8 11.52 5.04 6.67
C ALA A 8 10.16 5.62 7.09
N LEU A 9 9.08 4.83 6.97
CA LEU A 9 7.75 5.27 7.43
C LEU A 9 7.73 5.59 8.93
N ALA A 10 8.42 4.82 9.77
CA ALA A 10 8.48 5.10 11.20
C ALA A 10 9.25 6.39 11.56
N VAL A 11 10.18 6.81 10.69
CA VAL A 11 10.89 8.10 10.78
C VAL A 11 9.98 9.23 10.31
N ASP A 12 9.34 9.07 9.14
CA ASP A 12 8.41 10.07 8.58
C ASP A 12 7.28 10.44 9.56
N LEU A 13 6.85 9.47 10.37
CA LEU A 13 5.75 9.62 11.32
C LEU A 13 6.18 10.07 12.73
N ALA A 14 7.46 10.31 12.96
CA ALA A 14 7.97 10.63 14.30
C ALA A 14 7.40 11.93 14.88
N ASP A 15 7.20 12.93 14.02
CA ASP A 15 6.80 14.30 14.40
C ASP A 15 5.36 14.64 13.95
N VAL A 16 4.57 13.64 13.58
CA VAL A 16 3.17 13.82 13.18
C VAL A 16 2.32 14.13 14.41
N THR A 17 1.58 15.22 14.34
CA THR A 17 0.70 15.71 15.42
C THR A 17 -0.51 14.81 15.64
N ASP A 18 -1.09 14.86 16.84
CA ASP A 18 -2.28 14.10 17.21
C ASP A 18 -3.49 14.40 16.31
N GLU A 19 -3.65 15.63 15.79
CA GLU A 19 -4.67 15.94 14.78
C GLU A 19 -4.39 15.24 13.44
N GLN A 20 -3.14 15.29 12.96
CA GLN A 20 -2.76 14.67 11.70
C GLN A 20 -2.94 13.15 11.70
N TRP A 21 -2.85 12.50 12.86
CA TRP A 21 -3.16 11.07 12.99
C TRP A 21 -4.61 10.70 12.68
N LYS A 22 -5.53 11.67 12.75
CA LYS A 22 -6.95 11.52 12.41
C LYS A 22 -7.24 11.85 10.95
N THR A 23 -6.25 12.33 10.19
CA THR A 23 -6.40 12.62 8.76
C THR A 23 -6.89 11.36 8.03
N PRO A 24 -7.93 11.49 7.17
CA PRO A 24 -8.32 10.40 6.28
C PRO A 24 -7.14 9.96 5.41
N SER A 25 -6.90 8.65 5.36
CA SER A 25 -5.91 8.04 4.46
C SER A 25 -6.48 7.93 3.04
N LEU A 26 -5.66 7.49 2.08
CA LEU A 26 -6.18 7.11 0.76
C LEU A 26 -6.97 5.78 0.79
N CYS A 27 -6.90 5.01 1.89
CA CYS A 27 -7.81 3.89 2.12
C CYS A 27 -9.17 4.42 2.61
N THR A 28 -10.20 4.29 1.78
CA THR A 28 -11.56 4.74 2.11
C THR A 28 -12.00 4.24 3.48
N GLY A 29 -12.43 5.17 4.34
CA GLY A 29 -12.94 4.87 5.68
C GLY A 29 -11.88 4.61 6.75
N LEU A 30 -10.58 4.69 6.41
CA LEU A 30 -9.49 4.56 7.37
C LEU A 30 -8.71 5.87 7.51
N THR A 31 -8.36 6.21 8.73
CA THR A 31 -7.40 7.26 9.08
C THR A 31 -5.96 6.78 8.89
N VAL A 32 -5.00 7.71 8.82
CA VAL A 32 -3.57 7.36 8.74
C VAL A 32 -3.11 6.47 9.91
N ARG A 33 -3.66 6.67 11.12
CA ARG A 33 -3.37 5.84 12.30
C ARG A 33 -3.84 4.40 12.13
N GLU A 34 -5.00 4.22 11.52
CA GLU A 34 -5.60 2.92 11.27
C GLU A 34 -4.85 2.14 10.18
N VAL A 35 -4.39 2.82 9.13
CA VAL A 35 -3.50 2.23 8.12
C VAL A 35 -2.16 1.79 8.73
N LEU A 36 -1.60 2.57 9.66
CA LEU A 36 -0.37 2.16 10.35
C LEU A 36 -0.58 0.93 11.24
N ALA A 37 -1.73 0.86 11.93
CA ALA A 37 -2.12 -0.32 12.70
C ALA A 37 -2.32 -1.56 11.80
N HIS A 38 -2.89 -1.39 10.60
CA HIS A 38 -3.00 -2.44 9.60
C HIS A 38 -1.62 -2.99 9.19
N LEU A 39 -0.68 -2.10 8.83
CA LEU A 39 0.70 -2.50 8.52
C LEU A 39 1.37 -3.24 9.68
N THR A 40 1.10 -2.81 10.91
CA THR A 40 1.60 -3.48 12.12
C THR A 40 1.07 -4.90 12.26
N ALA A 41 -0.22 -5.10 11.98
CA ALA A 41 -0.86 -6.41 12.01
C ALA A 41 -0.26 -7.34 10.95
N GLY A 42 -0.09 -6.86 9.71
CA GLY A 42 0.52 -7.63 8.62
C GLY A 42 1.95 -8.10 8.92
N ALA A 43 2.71 -7.30 9.67
CA ALA A 43 4.07 -7.63 10.12
C ALA A 43 4.13 -8.54 11.37
N SER A 44 2.99 -8.79 12.03
CA SER A 44 2.87 -9.58 13.26
C SER A 44 2.21 -10.95 13.07
N LEU A 45 1.62 -11.18 11.88
CA LEU A 45 0.84 -12.37 11.56
C LEU A 45 1.69 -13.43 10.88
N ASN A 46 2.05 -14.48 11.61
CA ASN A 46 2.56 -15.70 10.97
C ASN A 46 1.39 -16.49 10.35
N ALA A 47 1.69 -17.39 9.41
CA ALA A 47 0.67 -18.16 8.69
C ALA A 47 -0.35 -18.87 9.61
N VAL A 48 0.10 -19.34 10.78
CA VAL A 48 -0.74 -19.99 11.79
C VAL A 48 -1.74 -19.02 12.43
N ARG A 49 -1.31 -17.80 12.81
CA ARG A 49 -2.20 -16.77 13.36
C ARG A 49 -3.12 -16.16 12.32
N TRP A 50 -2.71 -16.14 11.05
CA TRP A 50 -3.58 -15.79 9.93
C TRP A 50 -4.71 -16.83 9.78
N MET A 51 -4.39 -18.12 9.67
CA MET A 51 -5.39 -19.20 9.61
C MET A 51 -6.32 -19.24 10.84
N ALA A 52 -5.80 -19.03 12.05
CA ALA A 52 -6.63 -18.96 13.26
C ALA A 52 -7.59 -17.76 13.26
N GLY A 53 -7.20 -16.65 12.64
CA GLY A 53 -8.09 -15.51 12.40
C GLY A 53 -9.21 -15.83 11.42
N VAL A 54 -8.93 -16.63 10.38
CA VAL A 54 -9.90 -16.98 9.32
C VAL A 54 -11.01 -17.84 9.92
N VAL A 55 -10.63 -18.81 10.76
CA VAL A 55 -11.56 -19.66 11.49
C VAL A 55 -12.39 -18.84 12.49
N ARG A 56 -11.78 -17.93 13.25
CA ARG A 56 -12.45 -17.11 14.27
C ARG A 56 -13.45 -16.10 13.68
N CYS A 57 -13.14 -15.56 12.50
CA CYS A 57 -14.01 -14.62 11.78
C CYS A 57 -14.97 -15.33 10.80
N ARG A 58 -15.09 -16.66 10.85
CA ARG A 58 -15.98 -17.45 9.97
C ARG A 58 -15.80 -17.13 8.48
N PHE A 59 -14.54 -16.95 8.05
CA PHE A 59 -14.17 -16.60 6.67
C PHE A 59 -14.58 -15.19 6.21
N ASP A 60 -15.00 -14.32 7.13
CA ASP A 60 -15.22 -12.89 6.88
C ASP A 60 -13.89 -12.13 6.99
N PHE A 61 -13.28 -11.84 5.84
CA PHE A 61 -11.97 -11.19 5.75
C PHE A 61 -12.03 -9.74 6.20
N ASP A 62 -13.12 -9.01 5.94
CA ASP A 62 -13.29 -7.63 6.35
C ASP A 62 -13.37 -7.53 7.89
N LYS A 63 -14.13 -8.41 8.52
CA LYS A 63 -14.17 -8.50 10.00
C LYS A 63 -12.84 -8.92 10.58
N GLN A 64 -12.07 -9.78 9.90
CA GLN A 64 -10.74 -10.15 10.35
C GLN A 64 -9.78 -8.97 10.26
N VAL A 65 -9.76 -8.25 9.14
CA VAL A 65 -8.92 -7.08 8.93
C VAL A 65 -9.26 -6.01 9.96
N ALA A 66 -10.54 -5.72 10.18
CA ALA A 66 -11.00 -4.79 11.21
C ALA A 66 -10.56 -5.23 12.62
N MET A 67 -10.80 -6.49 13.02
CA MET A 67 -10.41 -6.98 14.35
C MET A 67 -8.89 -6.92 14.58
N ARG A 68 -8.09 -7.24 13.56
CA ARG A 68 -6.62 -7.20 13.64
C ARG A 68 -6.09 -5.77 13.70
N LEU A 69 -6.71 -4.86 12.95
CA LEU A 69 -6.42 -3.42 12.99
C LEU A 69 -6.69 -2.86 14.38
N TYR A 70 -7.88 -3.06 14.93
CA TYR A 70 -8.23 -2.59 16.29
C TYR A 70 -7.32 -3.18 17.37
N GLY A 71 -6.87 -4.42 17.20
CA GLY A 71 -5.90 -5.04 18.11
C GLY A 71 -4.50 -4.40 18.11
N GLN A 72 -4.14 -3.66 17.05
CA GLN A 72 -2.86 -2.96 16.95
C GLN A 72 -2.94 -1.46 17.24
N LEU A 73 -4.14 -0.88 17.31
CA LEU A 73 -4.30 0.51 17.76
C LEU A 73 -3.89 0.64 19.23
N GLY A 74 -2.90 1.49 19.49
CA GLY A 74 -2.59 1.97 20.85
C GLY A 74 -3.74 2.80 21.40
N THR A 75 -3.70 3.15 22.68
CA THR A 75 -4.62 4.14 23.26
C THR A 75 -4.34 5.52 22.68
N THR A 76 -3.07 5.85 22.45
CA THR A 76 -2.61 7.10 21.82
C THR A 76 -1.97 6.86 20.44
N PRO A 77 -1.85 7.90 19.59
CA PRO A 77 -1.11 7.77 18.33
C PRO A 77 0.36 7.38 18.53
N ALA A 78 1.01 7.94 19.55
CA ALA A 78 2.37 7.59 19.94
C ALA A 78 2.51 6.10 20.27
N GLU A 79 1.56 5.51 20.99
CA GLU A 79 1.54 4.06 21.25
C GLU A 79 1.31 3.23 19.98
N THR A 80 0.47 3.68 19.05
CA THR A 80 0.31 3.02 17.74
C THR A 80 1.63 3.04 16.97
N LEU A 81 2.32 4.19 16.93
CA LEU A 81 3.63 4.30 16.28
C LEU A 81 4.69 3.43 16.95
N GLU A 82 4.70 3.36 18.28
CA GLU A 82 5.63 2.52 19.02
C GLU A 82 5.40 1.02 18.72
N ARG A 83 4.14 0.58 18.62
CA ARG A 83 3.80 -0.78 18.17
C ARG A 83 4.33 -1.06 16.77
N PHE A 84 4.18 -0.12 15.84
CA PHE A 84 4.74 -0.24 14.50
C PHE A 84 6.28 -0.32 14.52
N ARG A 85 6.96 0.53 15.30
CA ARG A 85 8.42 0.50 15.47
C ARG A 85 8.92 -0.87 15.93
N ARG A 86 8.19 -1.54 16.83
CA ARG A 86 8.55 -2.91 17.29
C ARG A 86 8.52 -3.96 16.19
N VAL A 87 7.72 -3.78 15.13
CA VAL A 87 7.60 -4.77 14.04
C VAL A 87 8.44 -4.42 12.81
N VAL A 88 9.13 -3.28 12.79
CA VAL A 88 10.09 -2.90 11.74
C VAL A 88 11.09 -4.03 11.43
N PRO A 89 11.75 -4.69 12.40
CA PRO A 89 12.71 -5.76 12.10
C PRO A 89 12.05 -7.11 11.74
N SER A 90 10.73 -7.24 11.89
CA SER A 90 10.00 -8.51 11.73
C SER A 90 10.14 -9.09 10.32
N THR A 91 10.45 -10.38 10.24
CA THR A 91 10.37 -11.21 9.02
C THR A 91 9.06 -11.99 8.93
N THR A 92 8.20 -11.85 9.94
CA THR A 92 6.91 -12.50 9.98
C THR A 92 6.03 -11.93 8.87
N LYS A 93 5.46 -12.83 8.08
CA LYS A 93 4.48 -12.50 7.04
C LYS A 93 3.45 -13.63 6.90
N PRO A 94 2.25 -13.31 6.39
CA PRO A 94 1.32 -14.33 5.88
C PRO A 94 1.97 -15.17 4.76
N PRO A 95 1.32 -16.25 4.29
CA PRO A 95 1.80 -17.08 3.18
C PRO A 95 1.71 -16.36 1.81
N LEU A 96 2.16 -15.10 1.74
CA LEU A 96 2.26 -14.26 0.55
C LEU A 96 3.73 -14.14 0.10
N PRO A 97 3.99 -13.90 -1.18
CA PRO A 97 5.35 -13.60 -1.66
C PRO A 97 5.97 -12.39 -0.93
N ALA A 98 7.29 -12.38 -0.75
CA ALA A 98 7.98 -11.25 -0.11
C ALA A 98 7.78 -9.94 -0.92
N ILE A 99 7.72 -10.02 -2.25
CA ILE A 99 7.47 -8.87 -3.12
C ILE A 99 6.07 -8.28 -2.90
N ALA A 100 5.06 -9.11 -2.60
CA ALA A 100 3.73 -8.62 -2.22
C ALA A 100 3.79 -7.81 -0.92
N MET A 101 4.52 -8.29 0.08
CA MET A 101 4.71 -7.55 1.34
C MET A 101 5.52 -6.27 1.18
N LEU A 102 6.39 -6.17 0.16
CA LEU A 102 7.05 -4.92 -0.21
C LEU A 102 6.06 -3.94 -0.84
N GLY A 103 5.20 -4.43 -1.75
CA GLY A 103 4.10 -3.65 -2.32
C GLY A 103 3.18 -3.09 -1.23
N GLU A 104 2.74 -3.93 -0.29
CA GLU A 104 1.93 -3.51 0.86
C GLU A 104 2.61 -2.40 1.67
N ALA A 105 3.92 -2.53 1.95
CA ALA A 105 4.66 -1.53 2.73
C ALA A 105 4.78 -0.17 2.00
N ILE A 106 4.92 -0.18 0.66
CA ILE A 106 5.03 1.03 -0.15
C ILE A 106 3.66 1.66 -0.36
N VAL A 107 2.68 0.90 -0.84
CA VAL A 107 1.33 1.38 -1.15
C VAL A 107 0.65 1.96 0.08
N HIS A 108 0.65 1.24 1.20
CA HIS A 108 0.09 1.77 2.45
C HIS A 108 0.96 2.83 3.12
N GLY A 109 2.26 2.85 2.83
CA GLY A 109 3.11 3.98 3.17
C GLY A 109 2.65 5.26 2.47
N GLU A 110 2.33 5.18 1.18
CA GLU A 110 1.78 6.30 0.40
C GLU A 110 0.34 6.67 0.79
N ASP A 111 -0.48 5.69 1.15
CA ASP A 111 -1.83 5.96 1.69
C ASP A 111 -1.79 6.84 2.96
N ILE A 112 -0.66 6.82 3.68
CA ILE A 112 -0.38 7.68 4.84
C ILE A 112 0.33 8.97 4.43
N ARG A 113 1.40 8.88 3.63
CA ARG A 113 2.25 10.04 3.32
C ARG A 113 1.54 11.08 2.48
N ARG A 114 0.78 10.64 1.47
CA ARG A 114 0.11 11.54 0.51
C ARG A 114 -0.86 12.50 1.19
N PRO A 115 -1.80 12.06 2.07
CA PRO A 115 -2.68 12.97 2.80
C PRO A 115 -1.98 13.86 3.83
N LEU A 116 -0.79 13.46 4.29
CA LEU A 116 0.04 14.26 5.20
C LEU A 116 0.98 15.23 4.48
N GLY A 117 1.03 15.22 3.15
CA GLY A 117 1.95 16.04 2.37
C GLY A 117 3.41 15.60 2.46
N ILE A 118 3.68 14.39 2.96
CA ILE A 118 5.03 13.83 3.07
C ILE A 118 5.42 13.22 1.72
N ARG A 119 6.66 13.45 1.29
CA ARG A 119 7.22 12.84 0.07
C ARG A 119 8.37 11.93 0.42
N ARG A 120 8.41 10.75 -0.20
CA ARG A 120 9.45 9.74 -0.02
C ARG A 120 10.12 9.45 -1.35
N ASP A 121 11.44 9.58 -1.40
CA ASP A 121 12.24 9.27 -2.60
C ASP A 121 12.64 7.79 -2.63
N TYR A 122 11.80 6.94 -3.22
CA TYR A 122 12.09 5.51 -3.30
C TYR A 122 13.20 5.23 -4.31
N PRO A 123 14.14 4.31 -4.02
CA PRO A 123 15.08 3.85 -5.04
C PRO A 123 14.31 3.29 -6.25
N GLY A 124 14.61 3.76 -7.46
CA GLY A 124 13.87 3.39 -8.68
C GLY A 124 13.77 1.88 -8.91
N GLU A 125 14.82 1.12 -8.57
CA GLU A 125 14.81 -0.34 -8.65
C GLU A 125 13.74 -0.98 -7.75
N VAL A 126 13.53 -0.43 -6.54
CA VAL A 126 12.57 -0.93 -5.55
C VAL A 126 11.15 -0.80 -6.10
N VAL A 127 10.78 0.38 -6.60
CA VAL A 127 9.44 0.63 -7.16
C VAL A 127 9.23 -0.09 -8.49
N THR A 128 10.28 -0.25 -9.30
CA THR A 128 10.24 -1.05 -10.54
C THR A 128 9.91 -2.51 -10.24
N GLN A 129 10.52 -3.12 -9.22
CA GLN A 129 10.20 -4.50 -8.82
C GLN A 129 8.75 -4.66 -8.36
N VAL A 130 8.22 -3.66 -7.65
CA VAL A 130 6.80 -3.66 -7.22
C VAL A 130 5.85 -3.48 -8.40
N ALA A 131 6.17 -2.60 -9.34
CA ALA A 131 5.42 -2.44 -10.58
C ALA A 131 5.40 -3.74 -11.40
N ALA A 132 6.54 -4.41 -11.56
CA ALA A 132 6.65 -5.69 -12.25
C ALA A 132 5.87 -6.83 -11.55
N TYR A 133 5.69 -6.76 -10.23
CA TYR A 133 4.81 -7.69 -9.52
C TYR A 133 3.34 -7.41 -9.83
N TYR A 134 2.90 -6.16 -9.64
CA TYR A 134 1.48 -5.79 -9.82
C TYR A 134 1.01 -5.87 -11.28
N GLN A 135 1.90 -5.81 -12.27
CA GLN A 135 1.50 -6.02 -13.67
C GLN A 135 0.94 -7.43 -13.93
N SER A 136 1.27 -8.40 -13.07
CA SER A 136 1.00 -9.82 -13.30
C SER A 136 0.23 -10.50 -12.16
N SER A 137 -0.16 -9.77 -11.12
CA SER A 137 -0.79 -10.34 -9.92
C SER A 137 -1.99 -9.52 -9.44
N ASP A 138 -3.06 -10.23 -9.11
CA ASP A 138 -4.25 -9.69 -8.41
C ASP A 138 -4.36 -10.27 -6.97
N LEU A 139 -3.29 -10.84 -6.44
CA LEU A 139 -3.34 -11.67 -5.22
C LEU A 139 -3.73 -10.89 -3.96
N VAL A 140 -3.26 -9.65 -3.84
CA VAL A 140 -3.50 -8.79 -2.65
C VAL A 140 -4.43 -7.62 -2.96
N VAL A 141 -4.48 -7.20 -4.23
CA VAL A 141 -5.35 -6.14 -4.74
C VAL A 141 -5.52 -6.38 -6.24
N LEU A 142 -6.70 -6.05 -6.80
CA LEU A 142 -6.98 -6.14 -8.22
C LEU A 142 -6.13 -5.11 -8.99
N ALA A 143 -4.89 -5.42 -9.35
CA ALA A 143 -3.96 -4.52 -10.03
C ALA A 143 -3.79 -4.86 -11.51
N LYS A 144 -3.49 -6.13 -11.82
CA LYS A 144 -3.39 -6.61 -13.20
C LYS A 144 -4.69 -6.40 -13.96
N GLY A 145 -5.82 -6.77 -13.36
CA GLY A 145 -7.13 -6.55 -13.97
C GLY A 145 -7.45 -5.07 -14.22
N ARG A 146 -6.94 -4.17 -13.37
CA ARG A 146 -7.16 -2.72 -13.51
C ARG A 146 -6.43 -2.12 -14.71
N ILE A 147 -5.28 -2.68 -15.11
CA ILE A 147 -4.50 -2.16 -16.24
C ILE A 147 -4.73 -2.90 -17.56
N ASP A 148 -5.70 -3.81 -17.62
CA ASP A 148 -5.95 -4.62 -18.81
C ASP A 148 -6.24 -3.74 -20.05
N GLY A 149 -5.59 -4.05 -21.16
CA GLY A 149 -5.66 -3.28 -22.41
C GLY A 149 -5.05 -1.87 -22.38
N LEU A 150 -4.21 -1.54 -21.39
CA LEU A 150 -3.45 -0.29 -21.33
C LEU A 150 -1.95 -0.54 -21.53
N LYS A 151 -1.25 0.45 -22.09
CA LYS A 151 0.21 0.48 -22.14
C LYS A 151 0.74 1.41 -21.05
N LEU A 152 1.37 0.85 -20.02
CA LEU A 152 2.00 1.63 -18.95
C LEU A 152 3.49 1.80 -19.23
N VAL A 153 4.02 3.01 -19.12
CA VAL A 153 5.44 3.33 -19.36
C VAL A 153 5.96 4.30 -18.30
N ALA A 154 6.91 3.86 -17.48
CA ALA A 154 7.61 4.73 -16.56
C ALA A 154 8.50 5.72 -17.31
N ASP A 155 8.53 6.98 -16.85
CA ASP A 155 9.43 8.02 -17.37
C ASP A 155 10.73 8.17 -16.54
N ASP A 156 10.74 7.60 -15.34
CA ASP A 156 11.83 7.62 -14.35
C ASP A 156 12.57 6.28 -14.24
N GLY A 157 12.25 5.31 -15.10
CA GLY A 157 12.79 3.96 -15.01
C GLY A 157 12.46 3.07 -16.20
N PRO A 158 12.91 1.79 -16.17
CA PRO A 158 12.76 0.88 -17.30
C PRO A 158 11.39 0.18 -17.36
N PHE A 159 10.48 0.47 -16.42
CA PHE A 159 9.21 -0.24 -16.33
C PHE A 159 8.32 0.08 -17.52
N THR A 160 7.95 -0.95 -18.28
CA THR A 160 6.96 -0.88 -19.36
C THR A 160 6.13 -2.15 -19.35
N THR A 161 4.82 -2.03 -19.59
CA THR A 161 3.95 -3.20 -19.63
C THR A 161 2.70 -2.97 -20.48
N GLY A 162 2.11 -4.06 -20.93
CA GLY A 162 0.85 -4.07 -21.68
C GLY A 162 0.94 -3.45 -23.07
N SER A 163 -0.23 -3.26 -23.67
CA SER A 163 -0.44 -2.69 -25.00
C SER A 163 -1.80 -2.00 -25.01
N GLY A 164 -1.94 -0.94 -25.83
CA GLY A 164 -3.15 -0.12 -25.90
C GLY A 164 -2.86 1.37 -25.66
N PRO A 165 -3.87 2.17 -25.27
CA PRO A 165 -3.71 3.58 -24.91
C PRO A 165 -2.62 3.79 -23.86
N LEU A 166 -1.81 4.83 -24.06
CA LEU A 166 -0.64 5.12 -23.23
C LEU A 166 -1.06 5.70 -21.87
N VAL A 167 -0.41 5.21 -20.82
CA VAL A 167 -0.38 5.80 -19.49
C VAL A 167 1.10 5.92 -19.09
N SER A 168 1.61 7.13 -18.95
CA SER A 168 3.02 7.38 -18.66
C SER A 168 3.20 8.34 -17.50
N GLY A 169 4.30 8.21 -16.78
CA GLY A 169 4.64 9.05 -15.63
C GLY A 169 5.54 8.30 -14.65
N PRO A 170 5.75 8.84 -13.44
CA PRO A 170 6.65 8.25 -12.45
C PRO A 170 6.25 6.82 -12.08
N THR A 171 7.23 5.93 -11.88
CA THR A 171 6.98 4.51 -11.56
C THR A 171 6.10 4.37 -10.32
N LEU A 172 6.28 5.23 -9.31
CA LEU A 172 5.44 5.24 -8.10
C LEU A 172 3.98 5.58 -8.44
N ALA A 173 3.75 6.60 -9.27
CA ALA A 173 2.39 7.00 -9.67
C ALA A 173 1.69 5.88 -10.44
N LEU A 174 2.41 5.19 -11.33
CA LEU A 174 1.91 4.00 -12.01
C LEU A 174 1.52 2.89 -11.01
N VAL A 175 2.39 2.58 -10.03
CA VAL A 175 2.08 1.57 -8.98
C VAL A 175 0.84 1.96 -8.16
N MET A 176 0.72 3.22 -7.77
CA MET A 176 -0.41 3.68 -6.96
C MET A 176 -1.72 3.68 -7.75
N ALA A 177 -1.70 4.10 -9.02
CA ALA A 177 -2.87 4.03 -9.90
C ALA A 177 -3.23 2.57 -10.24
N MET A 178 -2.24 1.71 -10.51
CA MET A 178 -2.41 0.26 -10.66
C MET A 178 -3.13 -0.36 -9.48
N THR A 179 -2.88 0.12 -8.26
CA THR A 179 -3.49 -0.38 -7.01
C THR A 179 -4.74 0.41 -6.59
N GLY A 180 -5.27 1.28 -7.45
CA GLY A 180 -6.60 1.88 -7.31
C GLY A 180 -6.63 3.26 -6.66
N ARG A 181 -5.48 3.91 -6.44
CA ARG A 181 -5.43 5.25 -5.85
C ARG A 181 -5.53 6.31 -6.95
N ALA A 182 -6.77 6.68 -7.29
CA ALA A 182 -7.10 7.60 -8.39
C ALA A 182 -6.34 8.95 -8.34
N THR A 183 -6.01 9.46 -7.14
CA THR A 183 -5.22 10.69 -6.98
C THR A 183 -3.86 10.65 -7.68
N TYR A 184 -3.25 9.48 -7.85
CA TYR A 184 -1.97 9.39 -8.56
C TYR A 184 -2.13 9.46 -10.09
N CYS A 185 -3.35 9.34 -10.62
CA CYS A 185 -3.60 9.59 -12.04
C CYS A 185 -3.37 11.07 -12.41
N ASP A 186 -3.34 12.00 -11.46
CA ASP A 186 -3.02 13.42 -11.69
C ASP A 186 -1.55 13.64 -12.07
N GLU A 187 -0.70 12.64 -11.84
CA GLU A 187 0.73 12.63 -12.21
C GLU A 187 1.01 11.81 -13.47
N LEU A 188 -0.04 11.34 -14.14
CA LEU A 188 0.08 10.48 -15.32
C LEU A 188 -0.41 11.22 -16.57
N GLU A 189 0.21 10.89 -17.68
CA GLU A 189 -0.07 11.45 -19.00
C GLU A 189 -0.42 10.35 -20.01
N GLY A 190 -1.16 10.73 -21.07
CA GLY A 190 -1.52 9.86 -22.18
C GLY A 190 -3.00 9.45 -22.23
N ASP A 191 -3.40 8.93 -23.39
CA ASP A 191 -4.80 8.66 -23.74
C ASP A 191 -5.48 7.61 -22.85
N GLY A 192 -4.71 6.79 -22.13
CA GLY A 192 -5.20 5.75 -21.22
C GLY A 192 -5.49 6.23 -19.80
N VAL A 193 -5.10 7.46 -19.41
CA VAL A 193 -5.16 7.93 -18.01
C VAL A 193 -6.60 7.95 -17.50
N GLU A 194 -7.54 8.48 -18.27
CA GLU A 194 -8.95 8.55 -17.86
C GLU A 194 -9.61 7.16 -17.78
N VAL A 195 -9.19 6.23 -18.64
CA VAL A 195 -9.60 4.83 -18.53
C VAL A 195 -9.11 4.22 -17.21
N LEU A 196 -7.83 4.41 -16.87
CA LEU A 196 -7.28 3.92 -15.61
C LEU A 196 -7.95 4.56 -14.38
N ARG A 197 -8.17 5.88 -14.42
CA ARG A 197 -8.85 6.64 -13.37
C ARG A 197 -10.27 6.12 -13.12
N SER A 198 -11.04 5.85 -14.19
CA SER A 198 -12.40 5.31 -14.07
C SER A 198 -12.44 3.95 -13.36
N ARG A 199 -11.40 3.12 -13.54
CA ARG A 199 -11.28 1.79 -12.92
C ARG A 199 -10.79 1.83 -11.47
N CYS A 200 -10.38 3.00 -10.97
CA CYS A 200 -10.03 3.20 -9.56
C CYS A 200 -11.27 3.45 -8.68
N ALA A 201 -12.31 4.07 -9.25
CA ALA A 201 -13.54 4.42 -8.53
C ALA A 201 -14.51 3.25 -8.32
N THR A 202 -14.28 2.12 -9.01
CA THR A 202 -15.10 0.91 -8.93
C THR A 202 -14.52 -0.05 -7.89
N VAL A 203 -14.80 0.19 -6.60
CA VAL A 203 -14.55 -0.78 -5.51
C VAL A 203 -15.73 -0.79 -4.55
#